data_AF-A0A3L2LF69-F1
#
_entry.id   AF-A0A3L2LF69-F1
#
_cell.length_a   1.000
_cell.length_b   1.000
_cell.length_c   1.000
_cell.angle_alpha   90.00
_cell.angle_beta   90.00
_cell.angle_gamma   90.00
#
_symmetry.space_group_name_H-M   'P 1'
#
loop_
_entity.id
_entity.type
_entity.pdbx_description
1 polymer ?
#
loop_
_entity_poly.entity_id
_entity_poly.type
_entity_poly.pdbx_seq_one_letter_code
_entity_poly.pdbx_strand_id
1 'polypeptide(L)'
;MTVIKGKITTATGDPVSGATIALTALQTTSSMLRSITTCVTTTQGEYDFTVTPGVYSVRLSQNGTGGFELGSVHIYDDSPDGTLNSFLNAKNSDTRPEALRQFDALVQRAETAADTSGSGADSAVASAAVADQYAEAAKTHAKQAAASEEAAGGYAQAAAGSASAAGSSAAQAAESHTGAQQALEEARQIAKTPGPQGEPGPQGPKGDTGPQGPQGIPGRDGIQPDAVAACIYRG
;
A
#
# COMPACT_ATOMS: atom_id res chain seq x y z
N MET A 1 36.00 -28.54 -36.17
CA MET A 1 36.31 -29.60 -37.18
C MET A 1 35.04 -30.38 -37.42
N THR A 2 34.69 -30.60 -38.68
CA THR A 2 33.39 -31.16 -39.06
C THR A 2 33.58 -32.54 -39.70
N VAL A 3 32.74 -33.51 -39.32
CA VAL A 3 32.77 -34.86 -39.90
C VAL A 3 31.82 -34.90 -41.11
N ILE A 4 32.38 -35.28 -42.26
CA ILE A 4 31.63 -35.52 -43.49
C ILE A 4 31.58 -37.02 -43.72
N LYS A 5 30.39 -37.60 -43.56
CA LYS A 5 30.18 -39.04 -43.70
C LYS A 5 28.88 -39.37 -44.41
N GLY A 6 28.87 -40.49 -45.13
CA GLY A 6 27.70 -40.95 -45.87
C GLY A 6 28.03 -41.99 -46.92
N LYS A 7 27.12 -42.18 -47.87
CA LYS A 7 27.24 -43.18 -48.93
C LYS A 7 27.03 -42.56 -50.30
N ILE A 8 27.87 -42.91 -51.26
CA ILE A 8 27.71 -42.60 -52.68
C ILE A 8 26.99 -43.78 -53.33
N THR A 9 25.83 -43.48 -53.92
CA THR A 9 25.00 -44.45 -54.61
C THR A 9 24.74 -44.01 -56.05
N THR A 10 24.47 -44.96 -56.93
CA THR A 10 23.95 -44.70 -58.28
C THR A 10 22.51 -44.18 -58.22
N ALA A 11 21.96 -43.78 -59.36
CA ALA A 11 20.55 -43.42 -59.49
C ALA A 11 19.58 -44.58 -59.15
N THR A 12 20.06 -45.84 -59.19
CA THR A 12 19.31 -47.05 -58.81
C THR A 12 19.50 -47.42 -57.34
N GLY A 13 20.32 -46.68 -56.58
CA GLY A 13 20.59 -46.93 -55.16
C GLY A 13 21.76 -47.89 -54.89
N ASP A 14 22.43 -48.39 -55.93
CA ASP A 14 23.55 -49.31 -55.78
C ASP A 14 24.80 -48.57 -55.26
N PRO A 15 25.57 -49.15 -54.31
CA PRO A 15 26.77 -48.53 -53.78
C PRO A 15 27.87 -48.36 -54.83
N VAL A 16 28.46 -47.16 -54.92
CA VAL A 16 29.59 -46.90 -55.82
C VAL A 16 30.91 -47.11 -55.07
N SER A 17 31.43 -48.34 -55.09
CA SER A 17 32.72 -48.66 -54.48
C SER A 17 33.90 -48.18 -55.34
N GLY A 18 34.99 -47.74 -54.69
CA GLY A 18 36.18 -47.28 -55.40
C GLY A 18 36.06 -45.88 -56.03
N ALA A 19 35.01 -45.13 -55.68
CA ALA A 19 34.92 -43.72 -56.04
C ALA A 19 35.91 -42.90 -55.21
N THR A 20 36.55 -41.90 -55.82
CA THR A 20 37.48 -41.00 -55.13
C THR A 20 36.92 -39.59 -55.09
N ILE A 21 36.70 -39.09 -53.87
CA ILE A 21 36.30 -37.72 -53.55
C ILE A 21 37.56 -36.89 -53.36
N ALA A 22 37.76 -35.87 -54.19
CA ALA A 22 38.86 -34.93 -54.10
C ALA A 22 38.35 -33.58 -53.61
N LEU A 23 38.86 -33.10 -52.47
CA LEU A 23 38.59 -31.78 -51.93
C LEU A 23 39.80 -30.89 -52.18
N THR A 24 39.66 -29.87 -53.03
CA THR A 24 40.72 -28.92 -53.33
C THR A 24 40.48 -27.60 -52.63
N ALA A 25 41.42 -27.20 -51.77
CA ALA A 25 41.38 -25.93 -51.07
C ALA A 25 41.34 -24.75 -52.05
N LEU A 26 40.29 -23.94 -52.00
CA LEU A 26 40.19 -22.74 -52.84
C LEU A 26 40.83 -21.51 -52.19
N GLN A 27 41.17 -21.57 -50.91
CA GLN A 27 41.80 -20.49 -50.16
C GLN A 27 42.88 -21.01 -49.22
N THR A 28 43.85 -20.16 -48.91
CA THR A 28 44.81 -20.40 -47.84
C THR A 28 44.16 -20.04 -46.51
N THR A 29 44.20 -20.95 -45.55
CA THR A 29 43.76 -20.75 -44.16
C THR A 29 44.96 -20.83 -43.22
N SER A 30 44.75 -20.58 -41.92
CA SER A 30 45.79 -20.72 -40.89
C SER A 30 46.41 -22.14 -40.85
N SER A 31 45.68 -23.15 -41.33
CA SER A 31 46.07 -24.57 -41.23
C SER A 31 46.30 -25.26 -42.58
N MET A 32 46.02 -24.61 -43.72
CA MET A 32 46.09 -25.25 -45.04
C MET A 32 46.35 -24.24 -46.16
N LEU A 33 47.20 -24.59 -47.12
CA LEU A 33 47.48 -23.75 -48.30
C LEU A 33 46.41 -23.95 -49.39
N ARG A 34 46.18 -22.90 -50.18
CA ARG A 34 45.37 -22.97 -51.41
C ARG A 34 45.93 -24.04 -52.36
N SER A 35 45.04 -24.67 -53.12
CA SER A 35 45.32 -25.70 -54.12
C SER A 35 45.86 -27.02 -53.59
N ILE A 36 45.86 -27.24 -52.28
CA ILE A 36 46.06 -28.57 -51.70
C ILE A 36 44.81 -29.41 -51.93
N THR A 37 44.99 -30.62 -52.47
CA THR A 37 43.92 -31.57 -52.75
C THR A 37 44.03 -32.78 -51.84
N THR A 38 42.97 -33.06 -51.09
CA THR A 38 42.83 -34.27 -50.27
C THR A 38 41.91 -35.26 -50.96
N CYS A 39 42.34 -36.51 -51.08
CA CYS A 39 41.59 -37.57 -51.74
C CYS A 39 41.09 -38.59 -50.72
N VAL A 40 39.80 -38.94 -50.80
CA VAL A 40 39.16 -39.98 -49.99
C VAL A 40 38.51 -40.99 -50.92
N THR A 41 38.89 -42.26 -50.78
CA THR A 41 38.33 -43.35 -51.59
C THR A 41 37.26 -44.10 -50.83
N THR A 42 36.12 -44.37 -51.48
CA THR A 42 34.99 -45.06 -50.87
C THR A 42 35.19 -46.57 -50.82
N THR A 43 34.72 -47.20 -49.74
CA THR A 43 34.62 -48.67 -49.61
C THR A 43 33.15 -49.03 -49.54
N GLN A 44 32.65 -49.87 -50.45
CA GLN A 44 31.20 -50.14 -50.60
C GLN A 44 30.34 -48.86 -50.72
N GLY A 45 30.90 -47.80 -51.32
CA GLY A 45 30.25 -46.51 -51.45
C GLY A 45 30.30 -45.62 -50.21
N GLU A 46 30.77 -46.11 -49.07
CA GLU A 46 30.82 -45.34 -47.83
C GLU A 46 32.08 -44.45 -47.77
N TYR A 47 31.91 -43.25 -47.21
CA TYR A 47 32.98 -42.32 -46.87
C TYR A 47 32.78 -41.79 -45.45
N ASP A 48 33.88 -41.60 -44.73
CA ASP A 48 33.93 -40.94 -43.43
C ASP A 48 35.29 -40.23 -43.30
N PHE A 49 35.28 -38.92 -43.17
CA PHE A 49 36.48 -38.13 -42.98
C PHE A 49 36.18 -36.80 -42.27
N THR A 50 37.18 -36.27 -41.58
CA THR A 50 37.10 -34.97 -40.91
C THR A 50 37.69 -33.88 -41.81
N VAL A 51 37.02 -32.74 -41.88
CA VAL A 51 37.45 -31.59 -42.68
C VAL A 51 37.68 -30.37 -41.79
N THR A 52 38.78 -29.67 -42.05
CA THR A 52 39.08 -28.39 -41.39
C THR A 52 38.26 -27.25 -41.99
N PRO A 53 37.98 -26.17 -41.23
CA PRO A 53 37.28 -25.02 -41.78
C PRO A 53 38.00 -24.42 -43.01
N GLY A 54 37.24 -24.12 -44.06
CA GLY A 54 37.77 -23.68 -45.34
C GLY A 54 36.75 -23.78 -46.48
N VAL A 55 37.14 -23.29 -47.66
CA VAL A 55 36.36 -23.40 -48.89
C VAL A 55 37.04 -24.41 -49.81
N TYR A 56 36.26 -25.39 -50.28
CA TYR A 56 36.79 -26.51 -51.06
C TYR A 56 35.98 -26.69 -52.35
N SER A 57 36.66 -26.89 -53.48
CA SER A 57 36.05 -27.47 -54.67
C SER A 57 36.06 -28.99 -54.52
N VAL A 58 34.90 -29.61 -54.72
CA VAL A 58 34.69 -31.05 -54.58
C VAL A 58 34.60 -31.67 -55.96
N ARG A 59 35.45 -32.65 -56.23
CA ARG A 59 35.43 -33.46 -57.45
C ARG A 59 35.25 -34.93 -57.10
N LEU A 60 34.46 -35.64 -57.90
CA LEU A 60 34.27 -37.09 -57.77
C LEU A 60 34.78 -37.81 -59.01
N SER A 61 35.60 -38.84 -58.83
CA SER A 61 36.09 -39.71 -59.91
C SER A 61 35.77 -41.17 -59.62
N GLN A 62 35.47 -41.95 -60.66
CA GLN A 62 35.21 -43.39 -60.55
C GLN A 62 36.27 -44.13 -61.38
N ASN A 63 36.97 -45.09 -60.76
CA ASN A 63 37.98 -45.93 -61.41
C ASN A 63 39.15 -45.18 -62.08
N GLY A 64 39.54 -44.01 -61.56
CA GLY A 64 40.74 -43.27 -62.02
C GLY A 64 40.59 -42.51 -63.34
N THR A 65 39.44 -42.61 -64.02
CA THR A 65 39.18 -41.90 -65.28
C THR A 65 38.35 -40.65 -65.03
N GLY A 66 38.80 -39.50 -65.55
CA GLY A 66 38.10 -38.20 -65.65
C GLY A 66 37.02 -37.93 -64.59
N GLY A 67 37.38 -37.28 -63.48
CA GLY A 67 36.41 -36.90 -62.43
C GLY A 67 35.53 -35.70 -62.79
N PHE A 68 34.31 -35.66 -62.24
CA PHE A 68 33.34 -34.58 -62.38
C PHE A 68 33.41 -33.63 -61.18
N GLU A 69 33.40 -32.33 -61.44
CA GLU A 69 33.27 -31.33 -60.37
C GLU A 69 31.82 -31.29 -59.88
N LEU A 70 31.62 -31.57 -58.59
CA LEU A 70 30.32 -31.62 -57.96
C LEU A 70 29.87 -30.23 -57.46
N GLY A 71 30.82 -29.34 -57.19
CA GLY A 71 30.55 -27.98 -56.71
C GLY A 71 31.56 -27.53 -55.66
N SER A 72 31.29 -26.39 -55.03
CA SER A 72 32.09 -25.86 -53.94
C SER A 72 31.34 -25.97 -52.61
N VAL A 73 32.05 -26.35 -51.55
CA VAL A 73 31.51 -26.42 -50.19
C VAL A 73 32.25 -25.44 -49.28
N HIS A 74 31.52 -24.82 -48.35
CA HIS A 74 32.05 -23.94 -47.32
C HIS A 74 31.89 -24.63 -45.97
N ILE A 75 33.01 -24.90 -45.30
CA ILE A 75 33.05 -25.49 -43.97
C ILE A 75 33.50 -24.41 -42.99
N TYR A 76 32.66 -24.08 -42.02
CA TYR A 76 32.95 -23.16 -40.92
C TYR A 76 33.39 -23.93 -39.66
N ASP A 77 33.90 -23.23 -38.65
CA ASP A 77 34.35 -23.87 -37.41
C ASP A 77 33.21 -24.56 -36.65
N ASP A 78 32.02 -23.95 -36.70
CA ASP A 78 30.76 -24.38 -36.10
C ASP A 78 29.88 -25.22 -37.03
N SER A 79 30.38 -25.62 -38.20
CA SER A 79 29.58 -26.42 -39.13
C SER A 79 29.23 -27.78 -38.53
N PRO A 80 27.93 -28.15 -38.49
CA PRO A 80 27.51 -29.44 -37.94
C PRO A 80 27.95 -30.59 -38.84
N ASP A 81 28.11 -31.78 -38.26
CA ASP A 81 28.40 -32.99 -39.02
C ASP A 81 27.29 -33.29 -40.04
N GLY A 82 27.66 -33.83 -41.20
CA GLY A 82 26.70 -34.03 -42.29
C GLY A 82 27.21 -34.90 -43.43
N THR A 83 26.40 -35.01 -44.47
CA THR A 83 26.75 -35.76 -45.70
C THR A 83 27.35 -34.82 -46.73
N LEU A 84 28.16 -35.34 -47.66
CA LEU A 84 28.69 -34.53 -48.76
C LEU A 84 27.54 -33.89 -49.58
N ASN A 85 26.45 -34.63 -49.77
CA ASN A 85 25.27 -34.14 -50.47
C ASN A 85 24.57 -32.99 -49.73
N SER A 86 24.52 -33.00 -48.39
CA SER A 86 23.93 -31.88 -47.63
C SER A 86 24.77 -30.61 -47.74
N PHE A 87 26.09 -30.72 -47.76
CA PHE A 87 26.97 -29.56 -47.98
C PHE A 87 26.93 -29.04 -49.42
N LEU A 88 26.77 -29.93 -50.41
CA LEU A 88 26.63 -29.54 -51.83
C LEU A 88 25.25 -28.97 -52.17
N ASN A 89 24.20 -29.43 -51.49
CA ASN A 89 22.81 -29.01 -51.73
C ASN A 89 22.34 -27.90 -50.77
N ALA A 90 23.13 -27.55 -49.77
CA ALA A 90 22.89 -26.36 -48.96
C ALA A 90 22.94 -25.14 -49.90
N LYS A 91 21.76 -24.70 -50.37
CA LYS A 91 21.59 -23.33 -50.86
C LYS A 91 22.12 -22.45 -49.74
N ASN A 92 23.23 -21.79 -50.02
CA ASN A 92 24.03 -21.02 -49.09
C ASN A 92 23.22 -19.77 -48.64
N SER A 93 22.16 -19.96 -47.84
CA SER A 93 21.11 -18.95 -47.63
C SER A 93 21.44 -17.88 -46.60
N ASP A 94 22.52 -18.04 -45.83
CA ASP A 94 23.21 -16.90 -45.23
C ASP A 94 24.73 -17.15 -45.27
N THR A 95 25.40 -16.49 -46.21
CA THR A 95 26.83 -16.58 -46.50
C THR A 95 27.64 -15.45 -45.88
N ARG A 96 27.00 -14.61 -45.06
CA ARG A 96 27.68 -13.44 -44.50
C ARG A 96 28.81 -13.90 -43.57
N PRO A 97 30.03 -13.35 -43.75
CA PRO A 97 31.12 -13.58 -42.81
C PRO A 97 30.67 -13.36 -41.37
N GLU A 98 31.18 -14.15 -40.44
CA GLU A 98 30.87 -14.03 -39.00
C GLU A 98 31.02 -12.59 -38.49
N ALA A 99 32.00 -11.85 -39.01
CA ALA A 99 32.20 -10.44 -38.70
C ALA A 99 30.96 -9.56 -38.99
N LEU A 100 30.23 -9.81 -40.08
CA LEU A 100 28.99 -9.09 -40.38
C LEU A 100 27.85 -9.49 -39.43
N ARG A 101 27.76 -10.77 -39.05
CA ARG A 101 26.76 -11.22 -38.06
C ARG A 101 27.01 -10.61 -36.67
N GLN A 102 28.28 -10.54 -36.26
CA GLN A 102 28.69 -9.88 -35.02
C GLN A 102 28.43 -8.37 -35.07
N PHE A 103 28.63 -7.73 -36.22
CA PHE A 103 28.31 -6.33 -36.42
C PHE A 103 26.80 -6.05 -36.28
N ASP A 104 25.94 -6.82 -36.94
CA ASP A 104 24.48 -6.67 -36.82
C ASP A 104 24.02 -6.87 -35.37
N ALA A 105 24.56 -7.88 -34.69
CA ALA A 105 24.27 -8.13 -33.27
C ALA A 105 24.71 -6.96 -32.38
N LEU A 106 25.84 -6.32 -32.70
CA LEU A 106 26.32 -5.14 -31.99
C LEU A 106 25.40 -3.93 -32.22
N VAL A 107 24.94 -3.71 -33.46
CA VAL A 107 23.98 -2.64 -33.79
C VAL A 107 22.68 -2.83 -33.02
N GLN A 108 22.11 -4.04 -33.05
CA GLN A 108 20.88 -4.35 -32.31
C GLN A 108 21.05 -4.16 -30.80
N ARG A 109 22.21 -4.55 -30.25
CA ARG A 109 22.53 -4.32 -28.84
C ARG A 109 22.67 -2.83 -28.52
N ALA A 110 23.24 -2.03 -29.43
CA ALA A 110 23.36 -0.58 -29.25
C ALA A 110 21.98 0.11 -29.28
N GLU A 111 21.10 -0.29 -30.19
CA GLU A 111 19.70 0.19 -30.25
C GLU A 111 18.95 -0.17 -28.96
N THR A 112 19.01 -1.43 -28.53
CA THR A 112 18.38 -1.88 -27.28
C THR A 112 18.91 -1.11 -26.06
N ALA A 113 20.22 -0.84 -26.01
CA ALA A 113 20.83 -0.05 -24.95
C ALA A 113 20.34 1.41 -24.98
N ALA A 114 20.17 1.99 -26.16
CA ALA A 114 19.62 3.34 -26.31
C ALA A 114 18.16 3.41 -25.85
N ASP A 115 17.32 2.45 -26.23
CA ASP A 115 15.91 2.37 -25.81
C ASP A 115 15.77 2.17 -24.29
N THR A 116 16.60 1.29 -23.72
CA THR A 116 16.67 1.07 -22.28
C THR A 116 17.12 2.34 -21.54
N SER A 117 18.11 3.05 -22.09
CA SER A 117 18.56 4.33 -21.54
C SER A 117 17.46 5.41 -21.62
N GLY A 118 16.70 5.47 -22.71
CA GLY A 118 15.57 6.38 -22.87
C GLY A 118 14.48 6.10 -21.83
N SER A 119 14.09 4.84 -21.70
CA SER A 119 13.10 4.39 -20.69
C SER A 119 13.57 4.68 -19.25
N GLY A 120 14.88 4.55 -19.00
CA GLY A 120 15.50 4.91 -17.73
C GLY A 120 15.40 6.41 -17.43
N ALA A 121 15.61 7.27 -18.44
CA ALA A 121 15.45 8.71 -18.31
C ALA A 121 13.99 9.09 -18.02
N ASP A 122 13.02 8.51 -18.72
CA ASP A 122 11.59 8.75 -18.49
C ASP A 122 11.17 8.33 -17.06
N SER A 123 11.68 7.19 -16.60
CA SER A 123 11.45 6.70 -15.24
C SER A 123 12.04 7.64 -14.18
N ALA A 124 13.21 8.23 -14.46
CA ALA A 124 13.85 9.21 -13.59
C ALA A 124 13.03 10.52 -13.51
N VAL A 125 12.52 11.00 -14.65
CA VAL A 125 11.63 12.17 -14.71
C VAL A 125 10.34 11.91 -13.92
N ALA A 126 9.71 10.75 -14.09
CA ALA A 126 8.51 10.38 -13.33
C ALA A 126 8.79 10.31 -11.82
N SER A 127 9.93 9.75 -11.42
CA SER A 127 10.35 9.67 -10.01
C SER A 127 10.59 11.04 -9.41
N ALA A 128 11.21 11.97 -10.16
CA ALA A 128 11.39 13.36 -9.74
C ALA A 128 10.04 14.06 -9.52
N ALA A 129 9.09 13.90 -10.45
CA ALA A 129 7.74 14.48 -10.31
C ALA A 129 6.99 13.94 -9.08
N VAL A 130 7.12 12.64 -8.77
CA VAL A 130 6.55 12.04 -7.55
C VAL A 130 7.22 12.60 -6.29
N ALA A 131 8.54 12.80 -6.31
CA ALA A 131 9.25 13.41 -5.20
C ALA A 131 8.77 14.86 -4.92
N ASP A 132 8.54 15.65 -5.98
CA ASP A 132 7.98 17.00 -5.85
C ASP A 132 6.57 16.99 -5.24
N GLN A 133 5.71 16.04 -5.64
CA GLN A 133 4.39 15.86 -5.04
C GLN A 133 4.48 15.55 -3.54
N TYR A 134 5.39 14.66 -3.14
CA TYR A 134 5.60 14.37 -1.72
C TYR A 134 6.16 15.56 -0.95
N ALA A 135 7.04 16.37 -1.55
CA ALA A 135 7.53 17.59 -0.94
C ALA A 135 6.40 18.60 -0.67
N GLU A 136 5.47 18.78 -1.61
CA GLU A 136 4.30 19.65 -1.42
C GLU A 136 3.30 19.08 -0.40
N ALA A 137 3.08 17.76 -0.40
CA ALA A 137 2.26 17.10 0.63
C ALA A 137 2.86 17.30 2.03
N ALA A 138 4.19 17.16 2.17
CA ALA A 138 4.89 17.39 3.44
C ALA A 138 4.73 18.84 3.92
N LYS A 139 4.86 19.84 3.03
CA LYS A 139 4.59 21.25 3.36
C LYS A 139 3.14 21.47 3.83
N THR A 140 2.19 20.79 3.20
CA THR A 140 0.77 20.89 3.56
C THR A 140 0.52 20.29 4.95
N HIS A 141 1.07 19.11 5.23
CA HIS A 141 0.96 18.48 6.54
C HIS A 141 1.64 19.29 7.64
N ALA A 142 2.79 19.92 7.37
CA ALA A 142 3.43 20.82 8.32
C ALA A 142 2.53 22.02 8.68
N LYS A 143 1.84 22.62 7.69
CA LYS A 143 0.87 23.71 7.94
C LYS A 143 -0.34 23.24 8.75
N GLN A 144 -0.86 22.06 8.45
CA GLN A 144 -1.98 21.47 9.20
C GLN A 144 -1.59 21.18 10.65
N ALA A 145 -0.38 20.68 10.89
CA ALA A 145 0.14 20.44 12.22
C ALA A 145 0.28 21.74 13.02
N ALA A 146 0.85 22.80 12.41
CA ALA A 146 0.95 24.11 13.04
C ALA A 146 -0.43 24.70 13.40
N ALA A 147 -1.41 24.63 12.48
CA ALA A 147 -2.77 25.07 12.76
C ALA A 147 -3.45 24.25 13.89
N SER A 148 -3.14 22.94 13.97
CA SER A 148 -3.65 22.08 15.03
C SER A 148 -3.04 22.44 16.40
N GLU A 149 -1.76 22.80 16.44
CA GLU A 149 -1.08 23.28 17.64
C GLU A 149 -1.68 24.60 18.13
N GLU A 150 -1.92 25.56 17.22
CA GLU A 150 -2.58 26.83 17.54
C GLU A 150 -4.00 26.60 18.11
N ALA A 151 -4.78 25.71 17.49
CA ALA A 151 -6.11 25.36 17.98
C ALA A 151 -6.06 24.73 19.38
N ALA A 152 -5.12 23.82 19.62
CA ALA A 152 -4.89 23.23 20.95
C ALA A 152 -4.54 24.28 22.00
N GLY A 153 -3.71 25.27 21.64
CA GLY A 153 -3.42 26.43 22.48
C GLY A 153 -4.67 27.24 22.84
N GLY A 154 -5.53 27.51 21.85
CA GLY A 154 -6.82 28.18 22.07
C GLY A 154 -7.75 27.40 23.02
N TYR A 155 -7.84 26.08 22.87
CA TYR A 155 -8.63 25.25 23.79
C TYR A 155 -8.06 25.25 25.21
N ALA A 156 -6.73 25.23 25.37
CA ALA A 156 -6.10 25.32 26.69
C ALA A 156 -6.41 26.66 27.38
N GLN A 157 -6.37 27.76 26.63
CA GLN A 157 -6.75 29.08 27.13
C GLN A 157 -8.23 29.14 27.53
N ALA A 158 -9.13 28.60 26.70
CA ALA A 158 -10.56 28.53 27.00
C ALA A 158 -10.81 27.72 28.29
N ALA A 159 -10.15 26.56 28.44
CA ALA A 159 -10.23 25.74 29.64
C ALA A 159 -9.74 26.47 30.90
N ALA A 160 -8.63 27.21 30.80
CA ALA A 160 -8.11 28.04 31.89
C ALA A 160 -9.10 29.17 32.28
N GLY A 161 -9.74 29.79 31.29
CA GLY A 161 -10.80 30.77 31.50
C GLY A 161 -12.01 30.18 32.22
N SER A 162 -12.49 29.01 31.78
CA SER A 162 -13.60 28.29 32.44
C SER A 162 -13.26 27.89 33.89
N ALA A 163 -12.05 27.40 34.13
CA ALA A 163 -11.59 27.06 35.48
C ALA A 163 -11.58 28.28 36.40
N SER A 164 -11.10 29.43 35.90
CA SER A 164 -11.10 30.69 36.65
C SER A 164 -12.52 31.17 36.97
N ALA A 165 -13.43 31.12 35.99
CA ALA A 165 -14.83 31.48 36.19
C ALA A 165 -15.53 30.57 37.21
N ALA A 166 -15.26 29.26 37.16
CA ALA A 166 -15.77 28.31 38.15
C ALA A 166 -15.24 28.62 39.57
N GLY A 167 -13.95 28.99 39.69
CA GLY A 167 -13.35 29.43 40.95
C GLY A 167 -14.03 30.67 41.54
N SER A 168 -14.28 31.69 40.71
CA SER A 168 -15.01 32.90 41.13
C SER A 168 -16.43 32.57 41.60
N SER A 169 -17.17 31.75 40.84
CA SER A 169 -18.52 31.32 41.23
C SER A 169 -18.52 30.57 42.56
N ALA A 170 -17.52 29.71 42.81
CA ALA A 170 -17.37 29.00 44.08
C ALA A 170 -17.10 29.97 45.24
N ALA A 171 -16.25 30.99 45.04
CA ALA A 171 -15.98 32.02 46.05
C ALA A 171 -17.23 32.83 46.39
N GLN A 172 -17.98 33.28 45.38
CA GLN A 172 -19.25 34.01 45.58
C GLN A 172 -20.29 33.17 46.33
N ALA A 173 -20.37 31.88 46.03
CA ALA A 173 -21.24 30.95 46.76
C ALA A 173 -20.83 30.81 48.23
N ALA A 174 -19.53 30.73 48.53
CA ALA A 174 -19.01 30.65 49.90
C ALA A 174 -19.28 31.93 50.71
N GLU A 175 -19.11 33.11 50.09
CA GLU A 175 -19.47 34.40 50.70
C GLU A 175 -20.96 34.47 51.00
N SER A 176 -21.80 34.09 50.04
CA SER A 176 -23.27 34.08 50.19
C SER A 176 -23.69 33.14 51.32
N HIS A 177 -23.08 31.97 51.42
CA HIS A 177 -23.31 31.02 52.52
C HIS A 177 -22.91 31.63 53.87
N THR A 178 -21.74 32.27 53.96
CA THR A 178 -21.26 32.92 55.18
C THR A 178 -22.20 34.06 55.62
N GLY A 179 -22.62 34.91 54.68
CA GLY A 179 -23.58 35.98 54.93
C GLY A 179 -24.93 35.45 55.42
N ALA A 180 -25.43 34.35 54.82
CA ALA A 180 -26.65 33.69 55.28
C ALA A 180 -26.52 33.13 56.71
N GLN A 181 -25.36 32.55 57.07
CA GLN A 181 -25.10 32.07 58.42
C GLN A 181 -25.05 33.20 59.46
N GLN A 182 -24.41 34.33 59.12
CA GLN A 182 -24.36 35.51 59.98
C GLN A 182 -25.78 36.08 60.20
N ALA A 183 -26.55 36.26 59.13
CA ALA A 183 -27.93 36.74 59.22
C ALA A 183 -28.82 35.81 60.07
N LEU A 184 -28.64 34.49 59.97
CA LEU A 184 -29.34 33.53 60.82
C LEU A 184 -29.00 33.73 62.31
N GLU A 185 -27.73 33.92 62.65
CA GLU A 185 -27.31 34.14 64.04
C GLU A 185 -27.82 35.49 64.58
N GLU A 186 -27.76 36.57 63.80
CA GLU A 186 -28.35 37.85 64.16
C GLU A 186 -29.85 37.74 64.44
N ALA A 187 -30.60 37.06 63.56
CA ALA A 187 -32.02 36.81 63.76
C ALA A 187 -32.30 36.03 65.06
N ARG A 188 -31.44 35.06 65.42
CA ARG A 188 -31.55 34.33 66.69
C ARG A 188 -31.30 35.21 67.91
N GLN A 189 -30.42 36.20 67.82
CA GLN A 189 -30.17 37.13 68.92
C GLN A 189 -31.32 38.12 69.09
N ILE A 190 -31.87 38.65 67.99
CA ILE A 190 -33.07 39.52 68.02
C ILE A 190 -34.25 38.79 68.66
N ALA A 191 -34.44 37.51 68.35
CA ALA A 191 -35.52 36.70 68.94
C ALA A 191 -35.39 36.51 70.47
N LYS A 192 -34.20 36.72 71.07
CA LYS A 192 -33.97 36.62 72.52
C LYS A 192 -34.26 37.91 73.27
N THR A 193 -34.31 39.06 72.60
CA THR A 193 -34.64 40.34 73.25
C THR A 193 -36.17 40.49 73.37
N PRO A 194 -36.73 40.76 74.56
CA PRO A 194 -38.15 41.08 74.70
C PRO A 194 -38.52 42.26 73.81
N GLY A 195 -39.61 42.14 73.05
CA GLY A 195 -40.09 43.23 72.21
C GLY A 195 -40.37 44.50 73.05
N PRO A 196 -40.36 45.70 72.43
CA PRO A 196 -40.73 46.91 73.14
C PRO A 196 -42.07 46.70 73.84
N GLN A 197 -42.12 46.96 75.15
CA GLN A 197 -43.35 46.87 75.93
C GLN A 197 -44.39 47.76 75.22
N GLY A 198 -45.48 47.14 74.76
CA GLY A 198 -46.55 47.86 74.08
C GLY A 198 -47.00 49.04 74.94
N GLU A 199 -47.30 50.18 74.30
CA GLU A 199 -47.79 51.35 75.02
C GLU A 199 -48.94 50.93 75.96
N PRO A 200 -48.95 51.38 77.23
CA PRO A 200 -50.03 51.07 78.14
C PRO A 200 -51.37 51.36 77.49
N GLY A 201 -52.23 50.35 77.39
CA GLY A 201 -53.56 50.53 76.82
C GLY A 201 -54.30 51.64 77.56
N PRO A 202 -55.15 52.43 76.89
CA PRO A 202 -55.91 53.49 77.55
C PRO A 202 -56.67 52.91 78.76
N GLN A 203 -56.60 53.59 79.90
CA GLN A 203 -57.29 53.17 81.12
C GLN A 203 -58.78 52.96 80.83
N GLY A 204 -59.28 51.74 81.07
CA GLY A 204 -60.69 51.42 80.88
C GLY A 204 -61.59 52.32 81.75
N PRO A 205 -62.82 52.64 81.30
CA PRO A 205 -63.73 53.47 82.08
C PRO A 205 -63.97 52.85 83.46
N LYS A 206 -63.98 53.69 84.50
CA LYS A 206 -64.30 53.32 85.88
C LYS A 206 -65.69 52.67 85.92
N GLY A 207 -65.79 51.42 86.37
CA GLY A 207 -67.06 50.71 86.46
C GLY A 207 -68.01 51.33 87.49
N ASP A 208 -69.27 51.47 87.12
CA ASP A 208 -70.33 51.98 87.98
C ASP A 208 -70.65 51.01 89.13
N THR A 209 -70.88 51.54 90.33
CA THR A 209 -71.31 50.80 91.53
C THR A 209 -72.63 50.07 91.24
N GLY A 210 -72.66 48.76 91.46
CA GLY A 210 -73.83 47.91 91.18
C GLY A 210 -75.08 48.29 92.01
N PRO A 211 -76.29 48.06 91.47
CA PRO A 211 -77.55 48.37 92.15
C PRO A 211 -77.80 47.46 93.37
N GLN A 212 -78.43 48.01 94.40
CA GLN A 212 -78.84 47.31 95.62
C GLN A 212 -79.90 46.23 95.30
N GLY A 213 -79.72 45.03 95.85
CA GLY A 213 -80.51 43.84 95.50
C GLY A 213 -82.01 43.91 95.87
N PRO A 214 -82.87 43.15 95.16
CA PRO A 214 -84.34 43.19 95.33
C PRO A 214 -84.82 42.49 96.62
N GLN A 215 -86.00 42.93 97.11
CA GLN A 215 -86.67 42.42 98.31
C GLN A 215 -87.31 41.03 98.07
N GLY A 216 -87.29 40.16 99.10
CA GLY A 216 -87.67 38.74 99.01
C GLY A 216 -89.13 38.42 98.71
N ILE A 217 -89.34 37.26 98.08
CA ILE A 217 -90.59 36.65 97.62
C ILE A 217 -91.31 35.84 98.72
N PRO A 218 -92.67 35.86 98.81
CA PRO A 218 -93.44 34.92 99.65
C PRO A 218 -93.55 33.51 99.04
N GLY A 219 -93.46 32.47 99.88
CA GLY A 219 -93.18 31.07 99.47
C GLY A 219 -94.37 30.12 99.29
N ARG A 220 -94.04 28.84 98.99
CA ARG A 220 -94.78 27.60 99.37
C ARG A 220 -94.07 26.33 98.88
N ASP A 221 -94.24 25.27 99.67
CA ASP A 221 -93.76 23.90 99.51
C ASP A 221 -94.52 23.09 98.45
N GLY A 222 -93.91 22.00 97.96
CA GLY A 222 -94.67 20.86 97.44
C GLY A 222 -94.00 19.94 96.41
N ILE A 223 -93.36 18.88 96.91
CA ILE A 223 -93.42 17.47 96.42
C ILE A 223 -92.77 17.08 95.05
N GLN A 224 -91.74 16.24 95.16
CA GLN A 224 -91.08 15.28 94.22
C GLN A 224 -91.99 14.06 93.87
N PRO A 225 -91.61 13.03 93.06
CA PRO A 225 -90.37 12.73 92.31
C PRO A 225 -90.60 12.10 90.89
N ASP A 226 -89.52 11.55 90.33
CA ASP A 226 -89.42 10.42 89.39
C ASP A 226 -89.43 10.70 87.88
N ALA A 227 -88.30 10.43 87.23
CA ALA A 227 -88.08 9.18 86.50
C ALA A 227 -86.70 9.22 85.80
N VAL A 228 -85.91 8.16 85.96
CA VAL A 228 -84.65 7.94 85.26
C VAL A 228 -84.85 6.80 84.27
N ALA A 229 -84.62 7.05 82.97
CA ALA A 229 -83.97 6.11 82.05
C ALA A 229 -83.88 6.65 80.61
N ALA A 230 -82.84 6.13 79.93
CA ALA A 230 -82.78 5.75 78.53
C ALA A 230 -82.07 6.69 77.51
N CYS A 231 -81.02 6.09 76.96
CA CYS A 231 -80.26 6.41 75.76
C CYS A 231 -81.12 6.66 74.51
N ILE A 232 -80.57 7.36 73.51
CA ILE A 232 -80.26 6.86 72.14
C ILE A 232 -79.92 8.04 71.20
N TYR A 233 -78.69 7.99 70.67
CA TYR A 233 -78.24 8.12 69.28
C TYR A 233 -78.97 8.96 68.18
N ARG A 234 -78.11 9.46 67.29
CA ARG A 234 -78.28 9.93 65.88
C ARG A 234 -78.83 11.34 65.66
N GLY A 235 -78.38 12.09 64.65
CA GLY A 235 -77.62 11.71 63.45
C GLY A 235 -76.60 12.75 63.03
#